data_AF-A0A351WHL5-F1
#
_entry.id   AF-A0A351WHL5-F1
#
_cell.length_a   1.000
_cell.length_b   1.000
_cell.length_c   1.000
_cell.angle_alpha   90.00
_cell.angle_beta   90.00
_cell.angle_gamma   90.00
#
_symmetry.space_group_name_H-M   'P 1'
#
loop_
_entity.id
_entity.type
_entity.pdbx_description
1 polymer ?
#
loop_
_entity_poly.entity_id
_entity_poly.type
_entity_poly.pdbx_seq_one_letter_code
_entity_poly.pdbx_strand_id
1 'polypeptide(L)'
;MLGKWMKLSLVLVFLFSIGHWAQAAAGNRITMLVVPARYSVLQVAFDIVRQYPVVLVSYQGEAASDNPRLHAWNGRDWIPVSVQDYREANFLQIRPTRTILVGDEKLLPPVMASISTWCPRIDAIPSIDTAGLVNRLGRILGFKQRDWEWYASRYNLKLKDLNEDRRKDSWYDHPFVEGGIPAAAQDDFPEATVGEQSIQTPEPSGLQGSSMTETPMPSVAVEYQRPEAAPAPAASDIVTTNEASTIVPLEWEEKAITPDEIPAD
;
A
#
# COMPACT_ATOMS: atom_id res chain seq x y z
N MET A 1 26.01 37.89 60.52
CA MET A 1 25.28 38.78 59.60
C MET A 1 25.48 38.22 58.19
N LEU A 2 24.48 37.58 57.60
CA LEU A 2 23.37 38.13 56.82
C LEU A 2 23.72 38.26 55.32
N GLY A 3 22.94 37.61 54.46
CA GLY A 3 23.01 37.68 52.99
C GLY A 3 23.15 36.29 52.37
N LYS A 4 22.16 35.39 52.42
CA LYS A 4 20.84 35.44 51.77
C LYS A 4 20.88 35.84 50.28
N TRP A 5 20.62 34.83 49.42
CA TRP A 5 19.87 34.87 48.15
C TRP A 5 20.70 35.34 46.95
N MET A 6 20.83 34.55 45.88
CA MET A 6 19.74 34.28 44.95
C MET A 6 20.03 32.99 44.16
N LYS A 7 19.32 31.91 44.49
CA LYS A 7 19.18 30.75 43.59
C LYS A 7 18.27 31.20 42.45
N LEU A 8 18.85 31.66 41.34
CA LEU A 8 18.11 31.93 40.12
C LEU A 8 17.83 30.58 39.44
N SER A 9 16.77 29.92 39.90
CA SER A 9 16.19 28.76 39.23
C SER A 9 15.60 29.21 37.89
N LEU A 10 16.37 29.07 36.82
CA LEU A 10 15.84 29.12 35.46
C LEU A 10 15.20 27.76 35.16
N VAL A 11 13.95 27.60 35.58
CA VAL A 11 13.09 26.50 35.12
C VAL A 11 12.67 26.83 33.70
N LEU A 12 13.50 26.43 32.74
CA LEU A 12 13.16 26.47 31.33
C LEU A 12 12.17 25.32 31.09
N VAL A 13 10.88 25.62 31.21
CA VAL A 13 9.79 24.74 30.78
C VAL A 13 9.89 24.62 29.27
N PHE A 14 10.66 23.64 28.78
CA PHE A 14 10.46 23.10 27.45
C PHE A 14 9.09 22.41 27.47
N LEU A 15 8.06 23.20 27.17
CA LEU A 15 6.86 22.74 26.50
C LEU A 15 7.32 22.17 25.15
N PHE A 16 7.95 20.99 25.18
CA PHE A 16 7.91 20.10 24.04
C PHE A 16 6.44 19.75 23.90
N SER A 17 5.80 20.49 23.01
CA SER A 17 4.63 20.10 22.26
C SER A 17 4.83 18.64 21.85
N ILE A 18 4.38 17.72 22.70
CA ILE A 18 4.00 16.38 22.28
C ILE A 18 2.87 16.67 21.30
N GLY A 19 3.26 16.71 20.04
CA GLY A 19 2.34 16.85 18.92
C GLY A 19 1.21 15.89 19.19
N HIS A 20 0.01 16.46 19.25
CA HIS A 20 -1.21 15.69 19.33
C HIS A 20 -1.29 14.89 18.02
N TRP A 21 -0.71 13.69 18.02
CA TRP A 21 -1.17 12.64 17.14
C TRP A 21 -2.56 12.30 17.63
N ALA A 22 -3.53 13.10 17.21
CA ALA A 22 -4.90 12.67 17.18
C ALA A 22 -4.91 11.44 16.27
N GLN A 23 -4.75 10.26 16.88
CA GLN A 23 -5.26 9.02 16.33
C GLN A 23 -6.76 9.24 16.24
N ALA A 24 -7.21 9.81 15.13
CA ALA A 24 -8.61 9.72 14.75
C ALA A 24 -8.93 8.23 14.81
N ALA A 25 -9.88 7.87 15.68
CA ALA A 25 -10.35 6.52 15.88
C ALA A 25 -10.94 5.98 14.57
N ALA A 26 -10.08 5.49 13.68
CA ALA A 26 -10.48 4.64 12.58
C ALA A 26 -10.79 3.30 13.22
N GLY A 27 -12.08 3.00 13.43
CA GLY A 27 -12.53 1.73 13.97
C GLY A 27 -11.75 0.58 13.35
N ASN A 28 -10.99 -0.14 14.17
CA ASN A 28 -10.03 -1.22 13.92
C ASN A 28 -9.82 -1.70 12.46
N ARG A 29 -9.46 -0.80 11.53
CA ARG A 29 -9.24 -1.11 10.11
C ARG A 29 -7.77 -1.42 9.89
N ILE A 30 -7.39 -2.65 10.21
CA ILE A 30 -6.03 -3.14 9.95
C ILE A 30 -5.90 -3.40 8.44
N THR A 31 -4.83 -2.87 7.86
CA THR A 31 -4.43 -3.15 6.47
C THR A 31 -3.23 -4.07 6.46
N MET A 32 -3.25 -5.12 5.65
CA MET A 32 -2.09 -5.97 5.41
C MET A 32 -1.48 -5.62 4.06
N LEU A 33 -0.16 -5.50 4.00
CA LEU A 33 0.63 -5.29 2.79
C LEU A 33 1.46 -6.54 2.53
N VAL A 34 1.22 -7.18 1.39
CA VAL A 34 1.90 -8.39 0.95
C VAL A 34 2.80 -8.04 -0.22
N VAL A 35 4.11 -8.24 -0.06
CA VAL A 35 5.11 -7.80 -1.04
C VAL A 35 6.10 -8.89 -1.40
N PRO A 36 6.67 -8.90 -2.62
CA PRO A 36 7.78 -9.77 -2.94
C PRO A 36 9.00 -9.38 -2.10
N ALA A 37 9.81 -10.36 -1.71
CA ALA A 37 11.08 -10.19 -1.00
C ALA A 37 12.18 -9.64 -1.92
N ARG A 38 11.93 -8.47 -2.53
CA ARG A 38 12.88 -7.71 -3.36
C ARG A 38 13.31 -6.48 -2.59
N TYR A 39 14.60 -6.16 -2.64
CA TYR A 39 15.19 -5.07 -1.85
C TYR A 39 14.47 -3.73 -2.05
N SER A 40 14.26 -3.30 -3.31
CA SER A 40 13.59 -2.03 -3.62
C SER A 40 12.15 -1.96 -3.11
N VAL A 41 11.41 -3.07 -3.20
CA VAL A 41 10.02 -3.16 -2.75
C VAL A 41 9.94 -3.17 -1.22
N LEU A 42 10.80 -3.95 -0.57
CA LEU A 42 10.88 -4.00 0.90
C LEU A 42 11.27 -2.66 1.49
N GLN A 43 12.17 -1.90 0.85
CA GLN A 43 12.53 -0.57 1.30
C GLN A 43 11.32 0.37 1.37
N VAL A 44 10.51 0.41 0.30
CA VAL A 44 9.25 1.16 0.28
C VAL A 44 8.29 0.62 1.33
N ALA A 45 8.13 -0.70 1.42
CA ALA A 45 7.21 -1.32 2.37
C ALA A 45 7.57 -0.99 3.83
N PHE A 46 8.85 -0.96 4.19
CA PHE A 46 9.28 -0.55 5.53
C PHE A 46 9.03 0.92 5.82
N ASP A 47 9.24 1.79 4.84
CA ASP A 47 8.90 3.21 4.98
C ASP A 47 7.39 3.41 5.19
N ILE A 48 6.56 2.59 4.55
CA ILE A 48 5.10 2.55 4.76
C ILE A 48 4.75 2.09 6.17
N VAL A 49 5.31 0.96 6.64
CA VAL A 49 5.04 0.43 7.98
C VAL A 49 5.44 1.41 9.09
N ARG A 50 6.47 2.24 8.86
CA ARG A 50 6.88 3.28 9.81
C ARG A 50 5.87 4.43 9.91
N GLN A 51 5.11 4.70 8.85
CA GLN A 51 4.21 5.86 8.78
C GLN A 51 2.73 5.48 8.94
N TYR A 52 2.36 4.24 8.60
CA TYR A 52 0.99 3.76 8.57
C TYR A 52 0.84 2.45 9.37
N PRO A 53 -0.31 2.22 10.03
CA PRO A 53 -0.57 1.00 10.78
C PRO A 53 -0.87 -0.18 9.84
N VAL A 54 0.17 -0.73 9.23
CA VAL A 54 0.11 -1.78 8.22
C VAL A 54 0.87 -3.01 8.70
N VAL A 55 0.26 -4.19 8.57
CA VAL A 55 0.95 -5.47 8.78
C VAL A 55 1.69 -5.83 7.51
N LEU A 56 2.99 -6.09 7.61
CA LEU A 56 3.82 -6.41 6.45
C LEU A 56 4.07 -7.92 6.37
N VAL A 57 3.75 -8.50 5.23
CA VAL A 57 4.09 -9.88 4.87
C VAL A 57 4.93 -9.84 3.61
N SER A 58 6.04 -10.57 3.61
CA SER A 58 6.85 -10.78 2.43
C SER A 58 6.70 -12.21 1.92
N TYR A 59 6.78 -12.37 0.60
CA TYR A 59 6.83 -13.68 -0.03
C TYR A 59 8.08 -13.80 -0.90
N GLN A 60 8.68 -14.99 -0.89
CA GLN A 60 9.82 -15.34 -1.71
C GLN A 60 9.54 -16.66 -2.42
N GLY A 61 9.83 -16.71 -3.71
CA GLY A 61 9.64 -17.90 -4.53
C GLY A 61 9.37 -17.53 -5.97
N GLU A 62 9.36 -18.55 -6.82
CA GLU A 62 8.90 -18.43 -8.19
C GLU A 62 7.37 -18.36 -8.22
N ALA A 63 6.82 -17.67 -9.20
CA ALA A 63 5.37 -17.48 -9.30
C ALA A 63 4.60 -18.78 -9.55
N ALA A 64 5.25 -19.81 -10.09
CA ALA A 64 4.66 -21.13 -10.27
C ALA A 64 4.81 -22.05 -9.04
N SER A 65 5.43 -21.57 -7.96
CA SER A 65 5.65 -22.38 -6.77
C SER A 65 4.38 -22.45 -5.91
N ASP A 66 3.92 -23.67 -5.65
CA ASP A 66 2.84 -23.93 -4.68
C ASP A 66 3.27 -23.67 -3.23
N ASN A 67 4.58 -23.59 -2.97
CA ASN A 67 5.17 -23.45 -1.65
C ASN A 67 6.13 -22.25 -1.59
N PRO A 68 5.63 -21.00 -1.72
CA PRO A 68 6.46 -19.83 -1.49
C PRO A 68 6.86 -19.74 -0.01
N ARG A 69 8.04 -19.21 0.26
CA ARG A 69 8.46 -18.86 1.63
C ARG A 69 7.79 -17.56 2.02
N LEU A 70 7.03 -17.60 3.11
CA LEU A 70 6.31 -16.43 3.62
C LEU A 70 6.94 -15.98 4.93
N HIS A 71 7.07 -14.67 5.12
CA HIS A 71 7.54 -14.09 6.37
C HIS A 71 6.67 -12.90 6.75
N ALA A 72 6.22 -12.84 7.99
CA ALA A 72 5.52 -11.69 8.54
C ALA A 72 6.50 -10.84 9.37
N TRP A 73 6.41 -9.52 9.24
CA TRP A 73 7.17 -8.59 10.05
C TRP A 73 6.41 -8.29 11.35
N ASN A 74 7.04 -8.55 12.51
CA ASN A 74 6.43 -8.30 13.82
C ASN A 74 6.80 -6.92 14.42
N GLY A 75 7.55 -6.09 13.69
CA GLY A 75 8.11 -4.83 14.19
C GLY A 75 9.62 -4.89 14.51
N ARG A 76 10.18 -6.09 14.65
CA ARG A 76 11.59 -6.32 15.00
C ARG A 76 12.27 -7.35 14.10
N ASP A 77 11.60 -8.46 13.86
CA ASP A 77 12.14 -9.64 13.19
C ASP A 77 11.15 -10.16 12.14
N TRP A 78 11.69 -10.86 11.16
CA TRP A 78 10.91 -11.66 10.21
C TRP A 78 10.55 -12.99 10.84
N ILE A 79 9.25 -13.23 11.03
CA ILE A 79 8.73 -14.51 11.51
C ILE A 79 8.32 -15.35 10.29
N PRO A 80 8.85 -16.58 10.13
CA PRO A 80 8.39 -17.47 9.06
C PRO A 80 6.92 -17.83 9.27
N VAL A 81 6.15 -17.82 8.19
CA VAL A 81 4.72 -18.17 8.18
C VAL A 81 4.53 -19.37 7.27
N SER A 82 3.85 -20.41 7.77
CA SER A 82 3.55 -21.57 6.94
C SER A 82 2.45 -21.23 5.92
N VAL A 83 2.45 -21.94 4.79
CA VAL A 83 1.39 -21.82 3.76
C VAL A 83 0.00 -22.06 4.37
N GLN A 84 -0.11 -23.01 5.30
CA GLN A 84 -1.37 -23.33 5.98
C GLN A 84 -1.82 -22.19 6.89
N ASP A 85 -0.93 -21.68 7.73
CA ASP A 85 -1.24 -20.56 8.64
C ASP A 85 -1.64 -19.31 7.84
N TYR A 86 -1.02 -19.10 6.69
CA TYR A 86 -1.38 -18.01 5.79
C TYR A 86 -2.80 -18.17 5.21
N ARG A 87 -3.15 -19.38 4.75
CA ARG A 87 -4.49 -19.69 4.22
C ARG A 87 -5.59 -19.50 5.24
N GLU A 88 -5.31 -19.79 6.51
CA GLU A 88 -6.29 -19.69 7.61
C GLU A 88 -6.23 -18.36 8.38
N ALA A 89 -5.23 -17.53 8.08
CA ALA A 89 -4.86 -16.33 8.81
C ALA A 89 -4.51 -16.57 10.30
N ASN A 90 -4.01 -17.76 10.66
CA ASN A 90 -3.69 -18.13 12.05
C ASN A 90 -2.48 -17.39 12.62
N PHE A 91 -1.63 -16.82 11.76
CA PHE A 91 -0.49 -16.00 12.18
C PHE A 91 -0.90 -14.58 12.63
N LEU A 92 -2.16 -14.18 12.43
CA LEU A 92 -2.67 -12.86 12.77
C LEU A 92 -3.55 -12.92 14.01
N GLN A 93 -3.31 -12.04 14.98
CA GLN A 93 -4.19 -11.88 16.15
C GLN A 93 -5.52 -11.23 15.79
N ILE A 94 -5.50 -10.32 14.81
CA ILE A 94 -6.67 -9.59 14.32
C ILE A 94 -6.66 -9.68 12.79
N ARG A 95 -7.78 -10.13 12.21
CA ARG A 95 -7.92 -10.24 10.76
C ARG A 95 -7.97 -8.85 10.10
N PRO A 96 -7.23 -8.62 9.01
CA PRO A 96 -7.22 -7.34 8.34
C PRO A 96 -8.52 -7.14 7.56
N THR A 97 -8.95 -5.89 7.51
CA THR A 97 -10.13 -5.47 6.74
C THR A 97 -9.81 -5.24 5.27
N ARG A 98 -8.53 -5.04 4.95
CA ARG A 98 -8.02 -4.80 3.61
C ARG A 98 -6.65 -5.45 3.47
N THR A 99 -6.42 -6.09 2.33
CA THR A 99 -5.10 -6.57 1.93
C THR A 99 -4.66 -5.91 0.63
N ILE A 100 -3.41 -5.45 0.58
CA ILE A 100 -2.77 -4.91 -0.60
C ILE A 100 -1.76 -5.94 -1.08
N LEU A 101 -1.99 -6.51 -2.26
CA LEU A 101 -1.07 -7.45 -2.92
C LEU A 101 -0.18 -6.68 -3.89
N VAL A 102 1.13 -6.80 -3.72
CA VAL A 102 2.11 -6.19 -4.63
C VAL A 102 2.74 -7.28 -5.48
N GLY A 103 2.72 -7.11 -6.79
CA GLY A 103 3.19 -8.09 -7.75
C GLY A 103 2.25 -8.17 -8.95
N ASP A 104 2.79 -8.44 -10.12
CA ASP A 104 1.97 -8.80 -11.28
C ASP A 104 1.47 -10.25 -11.15
N GLU A 105 0.53 -10.64 -12.01
CA GLU A 105 0.00 -12.01 -12.04
C GLU A 105 1.08 -13.06 -12.33
N LYS A 106 2.19 -12.65 -12.96
CA LYS A 106 3.35 -13.50 -13.26
C LYS A 106 4.32 -13.63 -12.10
N LEU A 107 4.16 -12.86 -11.02
CA LEU A 107 5.02 -12.87 -9.84
C LEU A 107 4.28 -13.30 -8.57
N LEU A 108 2.94 -13.33 -8.61
CA LEU A 108 2.13 -13.73 -7.46
C LEU A 108 1.96 -15.24 -7.43
N PRO A 109 2.43 -15.93 -6.37
CA PRO A 109 2.19 -17.35 -6.20
C PRO A 109 0.68 -17.65 -6.04
N PRO A 110 0.17 -18.80 -6.53
CA PRO A 110 -1.25 -19.15 -6.46
C PRO A 110 -1.83 -19.12 -5.05
N VAL A 111 -1.02 -19.40 -4.02
CA VAL A 111 -1.46 -19.34 -2.62
C VAL A 111 -1.98 -17.95 -2.23
N MET A 112 -1.54 -16.86 -2.86
CA MET A 112 -2.01 -15.51 -2.55
C MET A 112 -3.51 -15.33 -2.83
N ALA A 113 -4.10 -16.15 -3.70
CA ALA A 113 -5.54 -16.14 -3.96
C ALA A 113 -6.37 -16.53 -2.72
N SER A 114 -5.80 -17.30 -1.77
CA SER A 114 -6.52 -17.76 -0.58
C SER A 114 -6.91 -16.63 0.37
N ILE A 115 -6.29 -15.45 0.25
CA ILE A 115 -6.60 -14.26 1.05
C ILE A 115 -8.09 -13.87 0.92
N SER A 116 -8.68 -14.14 -0.24
CA SER A 116 -10.10 -13.85 -0.52
C SER A 116 -11.07 -14.57 0.43
N THR A 117 -10.63 -15.66 1.06
CA THR A 117 -11.45 -16.45 1.99
C THR A 117 -11.65 -15.79 3.35
N TRP A 118 -10.74 -14.90 3.77
CA TRP A 118 -10.75 -14.31 5.11
C TRP A 118 -10.58 -12.79 5.14
N CYS A 119 -10.17 -12.16 4.03
CA CYS A 119 -10.06 -10.72 3.91
C CYS A 119 -11.15 -10.18 2.96
N PRO A 120 -12.04 -9.28 3.41
CA PRO A 120 -13.19 -8.85 2.61
C PRO A 120 -12.81 -7.93 1.44
N ARG A 121 -11.65 -7.28 1.49
CA ARG A 121 -11.19 -6.37 0.44
C ARG A 121 -9.75 -6.65 0.07
N ILE A 122 -9.50 -6.82 -1.23
CA ILE A 122 -8.18 -7.05 -1.78
C ILE A 122 -7.94 -6.01 -2.87
N ASP A 123 -6.86 -5.25 -2.75
CA ASP A 123 -6.39 -4.30 -3.75
C ASP A 123 -5.06 -4.83 -4.31
N ALA A 124 -4.93 -4.95 -5.64
CA ALA A 124 -3.70 -5.43 -6.28
C ALA A 124 -2.90 -4.27 -6.91
N ILE A 125 -1.59 -4.31 -6.74
CA ILE A 125 -0.62 -3.38 -7.33
C ILE A 125 0.23 -4.19 -8.33
N PRO A 126 -0.10 -4.17 -9.63
CA PRO A 126 0.59 -4.94 -10.67
C PRO A 126 1.90 -4.25 -11.10
N SER A 127 2.69 -3.78 -10.14
CA SER A 127 3.92 -3.06 -10.37
C SER A 127 4.86 -3.26 -9.18
N ILE A 128 6.13 -3.48 -9.49
CA ILE A 128 7.23 -3.55 -8.52
C ILE A 128 8.16 -2.35 -8.64
N ASP A 129 7.90 -1.44 -9.59
CA ASP A 129 8.67 -0.23 -9.75
C ASP A 129 8.31 0.77 -8.65
N THR A 130 9.32 1.45 -8.11
CA THR A 130 9.15 2.33 -6.95
C THR A 130 8.10 3.41 -7.17
N ALA A 131 8.07 4.02 -8.36
CA ALA A 131 7.13 5.10 -8.67
C ALA A 131 5.68 4.59 -8.72
N GLY A 132 5.44 3.48 -9.42
CA GLY A 132 4.15 2.82 -9.50
C GLY A 132 3.65 2.36 -8.14
N LEU A 133 4.55 1.78 -7.33
CA LEU A 133 4.25 1.33 -5.98
C LEU A 133 3.84 2.50 -5.07
N VAL A 134 4.65 3.56 -4.99
CA VAL A 134 4.36 4.76 -4.19
C VAL A 134 3.06 5.42 -4.64
N ASN A 135 2.84 5.56 -5.96
CA ASN A 135 1.62 6.15 -6.49
C ASN A 135 0.36 5.36 -6.12
N ARG A 136 0.42 4.02 -6.21
CA ARG A 136 -0.73 3.17 -5.89
C ARG A 136 -0.97 3.12 -4.38
N LEU A 137 0.07 2.90 -3.59
CA LEU A 137 -0.01 2.91 -2.12
C LEU A 137 -0.53 4.25 -1.61
N GLY A 138 -0.06 5.38 -2.17
CA GLY A 138 -0.50 6.69 -1.73
C GLY A 138 -1.98 6.96 -1.99
N ARG A 139 -2.53 6.45 -3.10
CA ARG A 139 -3.98 6.51 -3.35
C ARG A 139 -4.77 5.60 -2.41
N ILE A 140 -4.28 4.40 -2.14
CA ILE A 140 -4.98 3.40 -1.32
C ILE A 140 -4.98 3.82 0.17
N LEU A 141 -3.85 4.32 0.66
CA LEU A 141 -3.62 4.73 2.05
C LEU A 141 -4.01 6.19 2.33
N GLY A 142 -4.29 6.97 1.29
CA GLY A 142 -4.72 8.37 1.44
C GLY A 142 -3.57 9.30 1.85
N PHE A 143 -2.45 9.23 1.13
CA PHE A 143 -1.30 10.10 1.36
C PHE A 143 -1.69 11.58 1.30
N LYS A 144 -1.20 12.33 2.28
CA LYS A 144 -1.26 13.79 2.29
C LYS A 144 -0.13 14.36 1.44
N GLN A 145 -0.22 15.65 1.12
CA GLN A 145 0.80 16.36 0.35
C GLN A 145 2.22 16.17 0.91
N ARG A 146 2.37 16.28 2.23
CA ARG A 146 3.66 16.05 2.91
C ARG A 146 4.21 14.64 2.69
N ASP A 147 3.34 13.63 2.64
CA ASP A 147 3.75 12.25 2.43
C ASP A 147 4.28 12.11 0.99
N TRP A 148 3.56 12.66 0.00
CA TRP A 148 4.00 12.71 -1.40
C TRP A 148 5.37 13.38 -1.57
N GLU A 149 5.59 14.53 -0.94
CA GLU A 149 6.87 15.26 -0.95
C GLU A 149 7.99 14.44 -0.31
N TRP A 150 7.71 13.79 0.82
CA TRP A 150 8.69 12.96 1.51
C TRP A 150 9.10 11.75 0.65
N TYR A 151 8.15 10.99 0.09
CA TYR A 151 8.46 9.86 -0.78
C TYR A 151 9.16 10.31 -2.07
N ALA A 152 8.75 11.44 -2.65
CA ALA A 152 9.40 11.97 -3.84
C ALA A 152 10.86 12.32 -3.59
N SER A 153 11.16 13.01 -2.48
CA SER A 153 12.53 13.30 -2.09
C SER A 153 13.32 12.03 -1.76
N ARG A 154 12.74 11.10 -0.99
CA ARG A 154 13.38 9.86 -0.53
C ARG A 154 13.85 8.97 -1.69
N TYR A 155 13.07 8.94 -2.77
CA TYR A 155 13.29 8.06 -3.92
C TYR A 155 13.70 8.81 -5.20
N ASN A 156 14.03 10.11 -5.09
CA ASN A 156 14.40 10.98 -6.22
C ASN A 156 13.35 10.95 -7.36
N LEU A 157 12.08 11.00 -7.00
CA LEU A 157 10.96 11.01 -7.95
C LEU A 157 10.52 12.45 -8.23
N LYS A 158 9.99 12.68 -9.43
CA LYS A 158 9.39 13.96 -9.80
C LYS A 158 7.90 13.95 -9.47
N LEU A 159 7.46 14.91 -8.67
CA LEU A 159 6.04 15.15 -8.44
C LEU A 159 5.46 15.92 -9.62
N LYS A 160 4.36 15.42 -10.17
CA LYS A 160 3.55 16.13 -11.15
C LYS A 160 2.14 16.26 -10.57
N ASP A 161 1.70 17.48 -10.34
CA ASP A 161 0.32 17.75 -9.95
C ASP A 161 -0.57 17.64 -11.19
N LEU A 162 -1.33 16.55 -11.28
CA LEU A 162 -2.26 16.33 -12.40
C LEU A 162 -3.45 17.30 -12.38
N ASN A 163 -3.66 18.01 -11.28
CA ASN A 163 -4.77 18.93 -11.10
C ASN A 163 -4.32 20.40 -11.19
N GLU A 164 -3.05 20.67 -11.48
CA GLU A 164 -2.50 22.03 -11.63
C GLU A 164 -3.25 22.80 -12.72
N ASP A 165 -3.45 22.19 -13.89
CA ASP A 165 -4.14 22.82 -15.02
C ASP A 165 -5.61 23.12 -14.68
N ARG A 166 -6.30 22.21 -13.96
CA ARG A 166 -7.68 22.43 -13.51
C ARG A 166 -7.78 23.48 -12.40
N ARG A 167 -6.73 23.71 -11.61
CA ARG A 167 -6.69 24.81 -10.63
C ARG A 167 -6.48 26.15 -11.31
N LYS A 168 -5.66 26.21 -12.37
CA LYS A 168 -5.49 27.44 -13.18
C LYS A 168 -6.78 27.89 -13.87
N ASP A 169 -7.66 26.95 -14.18
CA ASP A 169 -8.99 27.20 -14.76
C ASP A 169 -10.09 27.23 -13.68
N SER A 170 -9.73 27.53 -12.43
CA SER A 170 -10.72 27.67 -11.37
C SER A 170 -11.53 28.96 -11.58
N TRP A 171 -12.85 28.82 -11.58
CA TRP A 171 -13.80 29.92 -11.64
C TRP A 171 -13.48 31.10 -10.68
N TYR A 172 -12.82 30.82 -9.56
CA TYR A 172 -12.46 31.80 -8.53
C TYR A 172 -11.22 32.64 -8.86
N ASP A 173 -10.40 32.23 -9.83
CA ASP A 173 -9.20 32.97 -10.25
C ASP A 173 -9.50 33.94 -11.40
N HIS A 174 -10.72 33.95 -11.94
CA HIS A 174 -11.16 34.99 -12.86
C HIS A 174 -11.44 36.27 -12.07
N PRO A 175 -10.90 37.43 -12.50
CA PRO A 175 -11.24 38.70 -11.88
C PRO A 175 -12.75 38.86 -11.93
N PHE A 176 -13.37 39.18 -10.78
CA PHE A 176 -14.75 39.64 -10.76
C PHE A 176 -14.84 40.85 -11.70
N VAL A 177 -15.45 40.64 -12.86
CA VAL A 177 -15.77 41.76 -13.75
C VAL A 177 -16.73 42.64 -12.99
N GLU A 178 -16.28 43.85 -12.67
CA GLU A 178 -17.01 44.89 -11.95
C GLU A 178 -18.23 45.27 -12.80
N GLY A 179 -19.34 44.55 -12.60
CA GLY A 179 -20.50 44.63 -13.49
C GLY A 179 -21.46 43.43 -13.50
N GLY A 180 -21.12 42.31 -12.86
CA GLY A 180 -22.07 41.21 -12.63
C GLY A 180 -22.05 40.13 -13.73
N ILE A 181 -22.14 38.89 -13.26
CA ILE A 181 -22.27 37.62 -14.01
C ILE A 181 -21.22 37.43 -15.14
N PRO A 182 -20.22 36.54 -14.96
CA PRO A 182 -19.29 36.22 -16.04
C PRO A 182 -20.02 35.72 -17.29
N ALA A 183 -19.57 36.21 -18.45
CA ALA A 183 -20.18 36.00 -19.76
C ALA A 183 -20.31 34.52 -20.20
N ALA A 184 -19.67 33.59 -19.49
CA ALA A 184 -19.80 32.14 -19.74
C ALA A 184 -21.15 31.54 -19.29
N ALA A 185 -22.02 32.31 -18.63
CA ALA A 185 -23.36 31.88 -18.23
C ALA A 185 -24.48 32.39 -19.15
N GLN A 186 -24.15 32.96 -20.32
CA GLN A 186 -25.13 33.49 -21.28
C GLN A 186 -25.45 32.55 -22.45
N ASP A 187 -24.94 31.31 -22.46
CA ASP A 187 -25.39 30.31 -23.43
C ASP A 187 -26.69 29.65 -22.93
N ASP A 188 -27.81 30.09 -23.52
CA ASP A 188 -29.09 29.41 -23.69
C ASP A 188 -29.50 28.42 -22.58
N PHE A 189 -29.98 28.96 -21.46
CA PHE A 189 -30.97 28.22 -20.69
C PHE A 189 -32.30 28.31 -21.43
N PRO A 190 -32.84 27.22 -22.00
CA PRO A 190 -34.17 27.25 -22.60
C PRO A 190 -35.17 27.66 -21.52
N GLU A 191 -35.96 28.68 -21.84
CA GLU A 191 -37.02 29.21 -20.99
C GLU A 191 -37.95 28.08 -20.59
N ALA A 192 -37.80 27.60 -19.36
CA ALA A 192 -38.66 26.57 -18.80
C ALA A 192 -40.02 27.21 -18.54
N THR A 193 -40.91 27.09 -19.52
CA THR A 193 -42.35 27.31 -19.35
C THR A 193 -42.80 26.47 -18.15
N VAL A 194 -43.14 27.15 -17.05
CA VAL A 194 -43.70 26.52 -15.85
C VAL A 194 -45.09 25.99 -16.22
N GLY A 195 -45.12 24.75 -16.71
CA GLY A 195 -46.34 23.96 -16.77
C GLY A 195 -46.67 23.47 -15.38
N GLU A 196 -47.79 23.93 -14.82
CA GLU A 196 -48.40 23.43 -13.59
C GLU A 196 -48.78 21.95 -13.76
N GLN A 197 -47.81 21.05 -13.59
CA GLN A 197 -48.08 19.61 -13.54
C GLN A 197 -48.39 19.21 -12.10
N SER A 198 -49.69 19.11 -11.82
CA SER A 198 -50.26 18.46 -10.65
C SER A 198 -49.59 17.09 -10.44
N ILE A 199 -48.86 16.95 -9.34
CA ILE A 199 -48.26 15.69 -8.90
C ILE A 199 -49.42 14.76 -8.50
N GLN A 200 -49.89 13.94 -9.44
CA GLN A 200 -50.71 12.77 -9.10
C GLN A 200 -49.79 11.69 -8.55
N THR A 201 -49.97 11.38 -7.27
CA THR A 201 -49.41 10.20 -6.60
C THR A 201 -49.87 8.94 -7.32
N PRO A 202 -48.99 8.15 -7.96
CA PRO A 202 -49.41 6.87 -8.51
C PRO A 202 -49.65 5.86 -7.39
N GLU A 203 -50.84 5.27 -7.45
CA GLU A 203 -51.33 4.16 -6.63
C GLU A 203 -50.46 2.90 -6.83
N PRO A 204 -50.14 2.12 -5.77
CA PRO A 204 -49.27 0.97 -5.87
C PRO A 204 -49.95 -0.18 -6.63
N SER A 205 -49.59 -0.33 -7.91
CA SER A 205 -50.02 -1.46 -8.74
C SER A 205 -49.30 -2.74 -8.35
N GLY A 206 -50.09 -3.82 -8.33
CA GLY A 206 -49.75 -5.11 -7.75
C GLY A 206 -48.52 -5.80 -8.32
N LEU A 207 -47.90 -6.60 -7.44
CA LEU A 207 -46.91 -7.61 -7.75
C LEU A 207 -47.50 -8.64 -8.74
N GLN A 208 -47.03 -8.63 -9.98
CA GLN A 208 -47.14 -9.79 -10.88
C GLN A 208 -45.74 -10.35 -11.10
N GLY A 209 -45.57 -11.60 -10.66
CA GLY A 209 -44.34 -12.35 -10.81
C GLY A 209 -44.04 -12.63 -12.28
N SER A 210 -42.85 -12.20 -12.72
CA SER A 210 -42.26 -12.71 -13.96
C SER A 210 -41.48 -13.98 -13.65
N SER A 211 -42.03 -15.12 -14.07
CA SER A 211 -41.27 -16.35 -14.30
C SER A 211 -40.17 -16.05 -15.31
N MET A 212 -38.91 -16.11 -14.89
CA MET A 212 -37.80 -16.23 -15.83
C MET A 212 -37.70 -17.69 -16.26
N THR A 213 -37.91 -17.93 -17.54
CA THR A 213 -37.60 -19.19 -18.22
C THR A 213 -36.09 -19.37 -18.23
N GLU A 214 -35.61 -20.29 -17.41
CA GLU A 214 -34.22 -20.76 -17.37
C GLU A 214 -33.89 -21.42 -18.72
N THR A 215 -33.03 -20.78 -19.51
CA THR A 215 -32.48 -21.39 -20.72
C THR A 215 -31.28 -22.23 -20.29
N PRO A 216 -31.30 -23.57 -20.46
CA PRO A 216 -30.18 -24.40 -20.07
C PRO A 216 -28.99 -24.13 -21.00
N MET A 217 -27.85 -23.76 -20.40
CA MET A 217 -26.59 -23.67 -21.15
C MET A 217 -26.15 -25.07 -21.59
N PRO A 218 -25.60 -25.21 -22.81
CA PRO A 218 -25.04 -26.47 -23.27
C PRO A 218 -23.82 -26.86 -22.43
N SER A 219 -23.89 -28.04 -21.81
CA SER A 219 -22.78 -28.72 -21.15
C SER A 219 -21.76 -29.13 -22.20
N VAL A 220 -20.67 -28.37 -22.32
CA VAL A 220 -19.50 -28.78 -23.09
C VAL A 220 -18.58 -29.54 -22.15
N ALA A 221 -18.60 -30.87 -22.25
CA ALA A 221 -17.62 -31.73 -21.62
C ALA A 221 -16.26 -31.48 -22.30
N VAL A 222 -15.39 -30.70 -21.66
CA VAL A 222 -13.98 -30.60 -22.07
C VAL A 222 -13.27 -31.82 -21.48
N GLU A 223 -13.01 -32.80 -22.33
CA GLU A 223 -12.16 -33.95 -22.02
C GLU A 223 -10.72 -33.46 -21.84
N TYR A 224 -10.27 -33.39 -20.58
CA TYR A 224 -8.88 -33.10 -20.27
C TYR A 224 -8.03 -34.32 -20.64
N GLN A 225 -7.35 -34.25 -21.78
CA GLN A 225 -6.23 -35.14 -22.07
C GLN A 225 -5.16 -34.92 -21.00
N ARG A 226 -5.05 -35.89 -20.09
CA ARG A 226 -3.97 -36.00 -19.10
C ARG A 226 -2.65 -36.07 -19.87
N PRO A 227 -1.73 -35.10 -19.73
CA PRO A 227 -0.41 -35.19 -20.32
C PRO A 227 0.31 -36.42 -19.76
N GLU A 228 0.80 -37.26 -20.66
CA GLU A 228 1.60 -38.44 -20.34
C GLU A 228 2.89 -37.99 -19.62
N ALA A 229 3.13 -38.56 -18.45
CA ALA A 229 4.25 -38.20 -17.59
C ALA A 229 5.58 -38.45 -18.31
N ALA A 230 6.43 -37.42 -18.41
CA ALA A 230 7.78 -37.56 -18.90
C ALA A 230 8.56 -38.57 -18.01
N PRO A 231 9.37 -39.46 -18.60
CA PRO A 231 10.19 -40.39 -17.84
C PRO A 231 11.19 -39.65 -16.97
N ALA A 232 11.29 -40.07 -15.71
CA ALA A 232 12.22 -39.52 -14.73
C ALA A 232 13.68 -39.61 -15.25
N PRO A 233 14.49 -38.54 -15.14
CA PRO A 233 15.90 -38.62 -15.45
C PRO A 233 16.60 -39.57 -14.46
N ALA A 234 17.38 -40.49 -15.02
CA ALA A 234 18.19 -41.44 -14.29
C ALA A 234 19.18 -40.72 -13.35
N ALA A 235 19.19 -41.16 -12.08
CA ALA A 235 20.12 -40.73 -11.07
C ALA A 235 21.56 -40.89 -11.58
N SER A 236 22.24 -39.76 -11.78
CA SER A 236 23.65 -39.68 -12.13
C SER A 236 24.36 -38.96 -10.98
N ASP A 237 25.13 -39.72 -10.21
CA ASP A 237 26.32 -39.37 -9.43
C ASP A 237 26.42 -37.96 -8.84
N ILE A 238 26.05 -37.85 -7.57
CA ILE A 238 26.38 -36.71 -6.70
C ILE A 238 27.87 -36.83 -6.33
N VAL A 239 28.73 -36.11 -7.07
CA VAL A 239 30.11 -35.83 -6.64
C VAL A 239 30.04 -34.84 -5.48
N THR A 240 30.33 -35.33 -4.27
CA THR A 240 30.51 -34.50 -3.08
C THR A 240 31.86 -33.82 -3.15
N THR A 241 31.91 -32.53 -3.49
CA THR A 241 33.09 -31.69 -3.28
C THR A 241 32.84 -30.80 -2.07
N ASN A 242 33.35 -31.22 -0.92
CA ASN A 242 33.46 -30.39 0.28
C ASN A 242 34.61 -29.39 0.06
N GLU A 243 34.29 -28.15 -0.29
CA GLU A 243 35.21 -27.03 -0.09
C GLU A 243 34.82 -26.30 1.20
N ALA A 244 35.65 -26.50 2.22
CA ALA A 244 35.59 -25.79 3.48
C ALA A 244 35.87 -24.30 3.22
N SER A 245 34.80 -23.50 3.26
CA SER A 245 34.89 -22.04 3.27
C SER A 245 35.58 -21.60 4.57
N THR A 246 36.85 -21.23 4.45
CA THR A 246 37.64 -20.61 5.52
C THR A 246 37.14 -19.18 5.69
N ILE A 247 36.42 -18.94 6.79
CA ILE A 247 35.99 -17.60 7.20
C ILE A 247 37.26 -16.83 7.60
N VAL A 248 37.67 -15.87 6.76
CA VAL A 248 38.68 -14.88 7.10
C VAL A 248 38.01 -13.85 8.04
N PRO A 249 38.52 -13.64 9.27
CA PRO A 249 38.00 -12.57 10.11
C PRO A 249 38.40 -11.21 9.51
N LEU A 250 37.41 -10.35 9.28
CA LEU A 250 37.62 -8.93 8.97
C LEU A 250 38.09 -8.23 10.25
N GLU A 251 39.40 -8.06 10.35
CA GLU A 251 40.06 -7.23 11.36
C GLU A 251 39.88 -5.76 10.94
N TRP A 252 39.12 -4.99 11.73
CA TRP A 252 38.96 -3.55 11.51
C TRP A 252 40.11 -2.83 12.18
N GLU A 253 40.98 -2.21 11.38
CA GLU A 253 42.06 -1.36 11.86
C GLU A 253 41.46 -0.01 12.32
N GLU A 254 41.27 0.17 13.63
CA GLU A 254 40.94 1.47 14.22
C GLU A 254 42.16 2.40 14.09
N LYS A 255 42.23 3.13 12.98
CA LYS A 255 43.18 4.24 12.87
C LYS A 255 42.60 5.45 13.59
N ALA A 256 43.02 5.64 14.84
CA ALA A 256 42.71 6.83 15.62
C ALA A 256 43.22 8.07 14.86
N ILE A 257 42.29 8.96 14.50
CA ILE A 257 42.59 10.25 13.90
C ILE A 257 43.19 11.12 15.01
N THR A 258 44.49 11.41 14.93
CA THR A 258 45.16 12.36 15.81
C THR A 258 44.74 13.80 15.48
N PRO A 259 44.56 14.70 16.46
CA PRO A 259 43.93 16.01 16.26
C PRO A 259 44.71 17.06 15.45
N ASP A 260 45.86 16.71 14.87
CA ASP A 260 46.78 17.67 14.22
C ASP A 260 46.53 17.87 12.71
N GLU A 261 45.53 17.22 12.11
CA GLU A 261 45.21 17.33 10.66
C GLU A 261 43.91 18.08 10.37
N ILE A 262 43.58 19.13 11.12
CA ILE A 262 42.51 20.08 10.73
C ILE A 262 43.17 21.31 10.11
N PRO A 263 43.16 21.47 8.77
CA PRO A 263 43.53 22.73 8.15
C PRO A 263 42.51 23.80 8.54
N ALA A 264 43.00 24.93 9.03
CA ALA A 264 42.19 26.10 9.31
C ALA A 264 41.81 26.78 8.00
N ASP A 265 40.52 26.78 7.67
CA ASP A 265 39.85 27.74 6.80
C ASP A 265 38.45 28.05 7.38
#